data_AF-A0A970MMP4-F1
#
_entry.id   AF-A0A970MMP4-F1
#
_cell.length_a   1.000
_cell.length_b   1.000
_cell.length_c   1.000
_cell.angle_alpha   90.00
_cell.angle_beta   90.00
_cell.angle_gamma   90.00
#
_symmetry.space_group_name_H-M   'P 1'
#
loop_
_entity.id
_entity.type
_entity.pdbx_description
1 polymer ?
#
loop_
_entity_poly.entity_id
_entity_poly.type
_entity_poly.pdbx_seq_one_letter_code
_entity_poly.pdbx_strand_id
1 'polypeptide(L)'
;MTKARRIYLLSPKEYSPETIAVAFAKTSRSPLPFDEIAAELNDESSARFHEKWVVGYGHGSVAEHAVLHLAFENVSRLAIETIEANRLASYTEKSTRYQVWDEGAFYMPEELVGSPFEEAYRSLCQRLFEAYANCISPVKRWLTGSLPRHEGETDAAYERRLAPAAVDIVRFLLPASSLANVGMTVNARALEYAICKLLSSPLAEVRAIGERLLAVGKLETPTLIKYAARDDYLLTVEEKMGKRAQGLSHADGKNHAFRLLYWDQDGQERILAAVVFRFGDRVDFQSAYEYVLGLTLDEKTSLATELMGGRGRFDQPLREFEYAQMEFEAVMDQGAYFEFKRHRMMTQTVQ
;
A
#
# COMPACT_ATOMS: atom_id res chain seq x y z
N MET A 1 3.92 -7.54 -47.53
CA MET A 1 5.11 -7.56 -46.63
C MET A 1 4.61 -7.83 -45.22
N THR A 2 5.12 -8.87 -44.56
CA THR A 2 4.83 -9.15 -43.15
C THR A 2 5.56 -8.13 -42.29
N LYS A 3 4.84 -7.38 -41.45
CA LYS A 3 5.48 -6.50 -40.45
C LYS A 3 6.20 -7.39 -39.43
N ALA A 4 7.50 -7.19 -39.23
CA ALA A 4 8.26 -7.95 -38.24
C ALA A 4 7.79 -7.60 -36.82
N ARG A 5 7.65 -8.60 -35.96
CA ARG A 5 7.36 -8.39 -34.53
C ARG A 5 8.60 -7.80 -33.85
N ARG A 6 8.42 -6.71 -33.11
CA ARG A 6 9.46 -6.05 -32.31
C ARG A 6 9.02 -6.04 -30.85
N ILE A 7 9.89 -6.45 -29.93
CA ILE A 7 9.68 -6.40 -28.46
C ILE A 7 10.98 -5.88 -27.86
N TYR A 8 10.94 -4.71 -27.24
CA TYR A 8 12.13 -4.02 -26.71
C TYR A 8 11.75 -3.09 -25.56
N LEU A 9 12.74 -2.73 -24.75
CA LEU A 9 12.61 -1.76 -23.66
C LEU A 9 12.89 -0.35 -24.21
N LEU A 10 12.00 0.60 -23.92
CA LEU A 10 12.34 2.02 -24.02
C LEU A 10 13.01 2.41 -22.69
N SER A 11 14.33 2.61 -22.72
CA SER A 11 15.15 2.64 -21.51
C SER A 11 15.00 3.98 -20.76
N PRO A 12 14.70 3.96 -19.43
CA PRO A 12 14.73 5.18 -18.61
C PRO A 12 16.15 5.72 -18.39
N LYS A 13 17.20 5.02 -18.86
CA LYS A 13 18.57 5.55 -18.92
C LYS A 13 18.80 6.49 -20.11
N GLU A 14 17.92 6.41 -21.12
CA GLU A 14 18.05 7.15 -22.38
C GLU A 14 16.99 8.27 -22.48
N TYR A 15 15.80 8.03 -21.94
CA TYR A 15 14.68 8.96 -22.03
C TYR A 15 14.12 9.28 -20.64
N SER A 16 13.76 10.54 -20.44
CA SER A 16 13.06 10.97 -19.22
C SER A 16 11.69 10.27 -19.08
N PRO A 17 11.18 10.07 -17.84
CA PRO A 17 9.88 9.45 -17.62
C PRO A 17 8.74 10.13 -18.40
N GLU A 18 8.77 11.47 -18.48
CA GLU A 18 7.79 12.25 -19.27
C GLU A 18 7.92 11.97 -20.77
N THR A 19 9.12 11.81 -21.30
CA THR A 19 9.34 11.48 -22.72
C THR A 19 8.84 10.08 -23.07
N ILE A 20 9.10 9.10 -22.21
CA ILE A 20 8.55 7.73 -22.37
C ILE A 20 7.02 7.79 -22.41
N ALA A 21 6.40 8.53 -21.49
CA ALA A 21 4.95 8.69 -21.44
C ALA A 21 4.38 9.30 -22.73
N VAL A 22 5.01 10.35 -23.29
CA VAL A 22 4.57 10.94 -24.57
C VAL A 22 4.78 9.99 -25.74
N ALA A 23 5.90 9.26 -25.78
CA ALA A 23 6.16 8.28 -26.84
C ALA A 23 5.05 7.22 -26.90
N PHE A 24 4.63 6.71 -25.74
CA PHE A 24 3.51 5.77 -25.66
C PHE A 24 2.16 6.41 -26.01
N ALA A 25 1.88 7.63 -25.56
CA ALA A 25 0.63 8.31 -25.89
C ALA A 25 0.47 8.56 -27.41
N LYS A 26 1.57 8.93 -28.08
CA LYS A 26 1.60 9.25 -29.53
C LYS A 26 1.25 8.07 -30.43
N THR A 27 1.36 6.81 -29.99
CA THR A 27 1.00 5.63 -30.83
C THR A 27 -0.45 5.65 -31.29
N SER A 28 -1.34 6.27 -30.52
CA SER A 28 -2.75 6.43 -30.90
C SER A 28 -2.96 7.32 -32.14
N ARG A 29 -1.95 8.11 -32.53
CA ARG A 29 -2.03 9.13 -33.59
C ARG A 29 -0.82 9.16 -34.54
N SER A 30 0.18 8.32 -34.32
CA SER A 30 1.39 8.22 -35.14
C SER A 30 1.54 6.79 -35.67
N PRO A 31 1.83 6.61 -36.98
CA PRO A 31 2.08 5.28 -37.55
C PRO A 31 3.50 4.75 -37.26
N LEU A 32 4.37 5.57 -36.65
CA LEU A 32 5.77 5.25 -36.40
C LEU A 32 5.93 4.27 -35.21
N PRO A 33 6.99 3.46 -35.18
CA PRO A 33 7.38 2.68 -34.01
C PRO A 33 7.80 3.55 -32.80
N PHE A 34 7.74 2.99 -31.58
CA PHE A 34 7.96 3.76 -30.35
C PHE A 34 9.36 4.38 -30.21
N ASP A 35 10.40 3.72 -30.71
CA ASP A 35 11.78 4.22 -30.68
C ASP A 35 11.99 5.39 -31.64
N GLU A 36 11.38 5.35 -32.82
CA GLU A 36 11.39 6.48 -33.76
C GLU A 36 10.61 7.67 -33.19
N ILE A 37 9.45 7.43 -32.58
CA ILE A 37 8.68 8.47 -31.89
C ILE A 37 9.51 9.08 -30.75
N ALA A 38 10.17 8.25 -29.94
CA ALA A 38 10.96 8.72 -28.80
C ALA A 38 12.18 9.53 -29.24
N ALA A 39 12.84 9.14 -30.34
CA ALA A 39 14.00 9.86 -30.89
C ALA A 39 13.66 11.28 -31.40
N GLU A 40 12.40 11.53 -31.76
CA GLU A 40 11.90 12.86 -32.15
C GLU A 40 11.50 13.74 -30.95
N LEU A 41 11.46 13.18 -29.75
CA LEU A 41 11.05 13.88 -28.54
C LEU A 41 12.26 14.41 -27.76
N ASN A 42 12.01 15.54 -27.11
CA ASN A 42 12.86 16.11 -26.07
C ASN A 42 11.98 16.63 -24.93
N ASP A 43 12.58 17.00 -23.79
CA ASP A 43 11.85 17.43 -22.61
C ASP A 43 10.90 18.60 -22.88
N GLU A 44 11.27 19.58 -23.70
CA GLU A 44 10.41 20.73 -24.02
C GLU A 44 9.17 20.30 -24.84
N SER A 45 9.37 19.47 -25.86
CA SER A 45 8.28 18.93 -26.68
C SER A 45 7.35 18.02 -25.88
N SER A 46 7.91 17.24 -24.95
CA SER A 46 7.17 16.35 -24.05
C SER A 46 6.35 17.16 -23.05
N ALA A 47 6.94 18.19 -22.44
CA ALA A 47 6.24 19.11 -21.54
C ALA A 47 5.06 19.81 -22.23
N ARG A 48 5.26 20.35 -23.45
CA ARG A 48 4.16 20.96 -24.23
C ARG A 48 3.04 19.97 -24.54
N PHE A 49 3.39 18.71 -24.82
CA PHE A 49 2.40 17.66 -25.03
C PHE A 49 1.60 17.39 -23.74
N HIS A 50 2.27 17.24 -22.61
CA HIS A 50 1.64 16.99 -21.31
C HIS A 50 0.73 18.13 -20.88
N GLU A 51 1.19 19.38 -20.96
CA GLU A 51 0.37 20.57 -20.64
C GLU A 51 -0.92 20.59 -21.47
N LYS A 52 -0.82 20.29 -22.77
CA LYS A 52 -1.99 20.28 -23.64
C LYS A 52 -2.92 19.12 -23.35
N TRP A 53 -2.41 17.88 -23.33
CA TRP A 53 -3.23 16.67 -23.37
C TRP A 53 -3.50 16.04 -22.01
N VAL A 54 -2.49 15.97 -21.15
CA VAL A 54 -2.62 15.33 -19.84
C VAL A 54 -3.29 16.27 -18.87
N VAL A 55 -2.76 17.49 -18.74
CA VAL A 55 -3.30 18.52 -17.86
C VAL A 55 -4.55 19.15 -18.48
N GLY A 56 -4.46 19.69 -19.69
CA GLY A 56 -5.55 20.47 -20.30
C GLY A 56 -6.79 19.65 -20.66
N TYR A 57 -6.62 18.45 -21.25
CA TYR A 57 -7.73 17.57 -21.66
C TYR A 57 -8.03 16.46 -20.64
N GLY A 58 -7.29 16.36 -19.54
CA GLY A 58 -7.53 15.36 -18.50
C GLY A 58 -7.19 13.91 -18.89
N HIS A 59 -6.31 13.69 -19.87
CA HIS A 59 -5.84 12.34 -20.23
C HIS A 59 -4.83 11.79 -19.22
N GLY A 60 -5.23 11.71 -17.95
CA GLY A 60 -4.35 11.38 -16.82
C GLY A 60 -3.69 10.00 -16.88
N SER A 61 -4.24 9.04 -17.64
CA SER A 61 -3.64 7.70 -17.79
C SER A 61 -2.27 7.73 -18.48
N VAL A 62 -1.99 8.75 -19.31
CA VAL A 62 -0.66 8.91 -19.92
C VAL A 62 0.43 9.08 -18.85
N ALA A 63 0.11 9.74 -17.73
CA ALA A 63 1.03 9.94 -16.62
C ALA A 63 1.41 8.63 -15.91
N GLU A 64 0.65 7.54 -16.10
CA GLU A 64 0.95 6.24 -15.48
C GLU A 64 2.22 5.59 -16.04
N HIS A 65 2.67 6.00 -17.22
CA HIS A 65 3.90 5.51 -17.83
C HIS A 65 5.17 6.15 -17.23
N ALA A 66 5.05 7.28 -16.53
CA ALA A 66 6.15 7.91 -15.82
C ALA A 66 6.22 7.34 -14.41
N VAL A 67 7.28 6.59 -14.08
CA VAL A 67 7.44 5.91 -12.78
C VAL A 67 8.62 6.50 -12.02
N LEU A 68 8.43 6.77 -10.73
CA LEU A 68 9.44 7.31 -9.81
C LEU A 68 9.72 6.32 -8.69
N HIS A 69 10.97 6.36 -8.20
CA HIS A 69 11.42 5.65 -7.01
C HIS A 69 11.82 6.67 -5.95
N LEU A 70 11.15 6.64 -4.79
CA LEU A 70 11.23 7.66 -3.76
C LEU A 70 11.68 6.99 -2.45
N ALA A 71 12.66 7.59 -1.79
CA ALA A 71 13.16 7.14 -0.51
C ALA A 71 12.74 8.14 0.57
N PHE A 72 12.02 7.64 1.58
CA PHE A 72 11.65 8.38 2.76
C PHE A 72 12.47 7.82 3.92
N GLU A 73 13.22 8.68 4.59
CA GLU A 73 14.06 8.29 5.72
C GLU A 73 13.73 9.13 6.93
N ASN A 74 13.77 8.50 8.11
CA ASN A 74 13.47 9.15 9.39
C ASN A 74 12.09 9.81 9.41
N VAL A 75 11.08 9.08 8.94
CA VAL A 75 9.67 9.50 8.98
C VAL A 75 8.96 8.75 10.11
N SER A 76 8.08 9.42 10.85
CA SER A 76 7.32 8.74 11.90
C SER A 76 6.45 7.62 11.31
N ARG A 77 6.30 6.52 12.04
CA ARG A 77 5.40 5.43 11.63
C ARG A 77 3.96 5.92 11.43
N LEU A 78 3.52 6.91 12.20
CA LEU A 78 2.23 7.56 11.99
C LEU A 78 2.11 8.22 10.61
N ALA A 79 3.13 8.96 10.17
CA ALA A 79 3.14 9.57 8.85
C ALA A 79 3.21 8.52 7.72
N ILE A 80 3.94 7.42 7.95
CA ILE A 80 4.02 6.30 6.98
C ILE A 80 2.64 5.69 6.70
N GLU A 81 1.71 5.68 7.66
CA GLU A 81 0.33 5.23 7.41
C GLU A 81 -0.35 6.04 6.30
N THR A 82 -0.11 7.36 6.24
CA THR A 82 -0.67 8.19 5.17
C THR A 82 0.05 7.95 3.84
N ILE A 83 1.37 7.71 3.88
CA ILE A 83 2.18 7.40 2.69
C ILE A 83 1.71 6.08 2.05
N GLU A 84 1.58 5.02 2.84
CA GLU A 84 1.21 3.67 2.40
C GLU A 84 -0.28 3.50 2.09
N ALA A 85 -1.14 4.44 2.51
CA ALA A 85 -2.55 4.45 2.14
C ALA A 85 -2.82 4.68 0.63
N ASN A 86 -1.78 4.93 -0.17
CA ASN A 86 -1.88 5.04 -1.63
C ASN A 86 -1.71 3.66 -2.29
N ARG A 87 -2.84 2.99 -2.56
CA ARG A 87 -2.89 1.59 -3.02
C ARG A 87 -2.20 1.32 -4.37
N LEU A 88 -2.07 2.33 -5.23
CA LEU A 88 -1.46 2.21 -6.56
C LEU A 88 0.03 2.56 -6.53
N ALA A 89 0.75 1.94 -5.60
CA ALA A 89 2.18 2.08 -5.40
C ALA A 89 2.74 0.81 -4.74
N SER A 90 4.07 0.67 -4.78
CA SER A 90 4.79 -0.42 -4.13
C SER A 90 5.63 0.13 -3.00
N TYR A 91 5.63 -0.55 -1.85
CA TYR A 91 6.31 -0.10 -0.65
C TYR A 91 7.31 -1.14 -0.12
N THR A 92 8.35 -0.66 0.53
CA THR A 92 9.22 -1.47 1.38
C THR A 92 9.62 -0.64 2.59
N GLU A 93 9.01 -0.94 3.73
CA GLU A 93 9.30 -0.26 5.01
C GLU A 93 10.33 -1.06 5.84
N LYS A 94 11.18 -0.33 6.57
CA LYS A 94 12.05 -0.84 7.63
C LYS A 94 11.24 -1.73 8.59
N SER A 95 11.58 -3.02 8.66
CA SER A 95 10.79 -3.97 9.43
C SER A 95 11.02 -3.85 10.94
N THR A 96 9.93 -3.60 11.68
CA THR A 96 9.89 -3.65 13.15
C THR A 96 10.12 -5.05 13.74
N ARG A 97 10.18 -6.10 12.91
CA ARG A 97 10.47 -7.48 13.35
C ARG A 97 11.94 -7.85 13.26
N TYR A 98 12.65 -7.23 12.32
CA TYR A 98 14.02 -7.62 11.97
C TYR A 98 15.05 -6.55 12.32
N GLN A 99 14.62 -5.31 12.50
CA GLN A 99 15.49 -4.19 12.85
C GLN A 99 15.25 -3.81 14.30
N VAL A 100 16.33 -3.49 15.00
CA VAL A 100 16.28 -2.91 16.33
C VAL A 100 16.34 -1.39 16.18
N TRP A 101 15.49 -0.69 16.92
CA TRP A 101 15.47 0.76 16.92
C TRP A 101 16.51 1.31 17.88
N ASP A 102 17.25 2.32 17.41
CA ASP A 102 18.19 3.06 18.25
C ASP A 102 17.44 3.89 19.29
N GLU A 103 18.08 4.12 20.44
CA GLU A 103 17.57 5.05 21.45
C GLU A 103 17.38 6.45 20.84
N GLY A 104 16.23 7.06 21.09
CA GLY A 104 15.93 8.39 20.57
C GLY A 104 15.46 8.44 19.12
N ALA A 105 15.26 7.30 18.43
CA ALA A 105 14.72 7.27 17.07
C ALA A 105 13.20 7.50 17.05
N PHE A 106 12.73 8.63 17.60
CA PHE A 106 11.35 9.09 17.57
C PHE A 106 11.22 10.51 17.02
N TYR A 107 10.11 10.76 16.32
CA TYR A 107 9.75 12.06 15.80
C TYR A 107 9.31 13.01 16.93
N MET A 108 9.77 14.26 16.85
CA MET A 108 9.32 15.35 17.70
C MET A 108 8.40 16.28 16.87
N PRO A 109 7.07 16.28 17.12
CA PRO A 109 6.16 17.20 16.45
C PRO A 109 6.57 18.66 16.66
N GLU A 110 6.58 19.46 15.60
CA GLU A 110 7.00 20.86 15.66
C GLU A 110 6.11 21.68 16.59
N GLU A 111 4.81 21.38 16.64
CA GLU A 111 3.84 22.03 17.52
C GLU A 111 4.09 21.79 19.01
N LEU A 112 4.90 20.78 19.35
CA LEU A 112 5.27 20.49 20.73
C LEU A 112 6.55 21.24 21.14
N VAL A 113 7.37 21.70 20.22
CA VAL A 113 8.63 22.40 20.52
C VAL A 113 8.33 23.77 21.16
N GLY A 114 8.91 24.02 22.33
CA GLY A 114 8.65 25.20 23.15
C GLY A 114 7.30 25.18 23.88
N SER A 115 6.50 24.12 23.73
CA SER A 115 5.22 23.97 24.43
C SER A 115 5.42 23.44 25.86
N PRO A 116 4.42 23.59 26.75
CA PRO A 116 4.46 22.99 28.10
C PRO A 116 4.53 21.45 28.10
N PHE A 117 4.24 20.80 26.96
CA PHE A 117 4.20 19.35 26.83
C PHE A 117 5.50 18.76 26.25
N GLU A 118 6.45 19.60 25.81
CA GLU A 118 7.69 19.16 25.16
C GLU A 118 8.42 18.10 26.00
N GLU A 119 8.74 18.43 27.25
CA GLU A 119 9.55 17.57 28.11
C GLU A 119 8.80 16.30 28.48
N ALA A 120 7.49 16.41 28.75
CA ALA A 120 6.65 15.26 29.05
C ALA A 120 6.62 14.25 27.90
N TYR A 121 6.47 14.73 26.66
CA TYR A 121 6.49 13.90 25.45
C TYR A 121 7.87 13.26 25.24
N ARG A 122 8.94 14.07 25.27
CA ARG A 122 10.32 13.61 25.07
C ARG A 122 10.69 12.53 26.09
N SER A 123 10.43 12.79 27.37
CA SER A 123 10.72 11.87 28.46
C SER A 123 9.90 10.58 28.37
N LEU A 124 8.64 10.65 27.92
CA LEU A 124 7.83 9.45 27.68
C LEU A 124 8.39 8.60 26.54
N CYS A 125 8.71 9.21 25.39
CA CYS A 125 9.30 8.50 24.26
C CYS A 125 10.64 7.86 24.65
N GLN A 126 11.51 8.57 25.37
CA GLN A 126 12.78 8.01 25.88
C GLN A 126 12.54 6.77 26.74
N ARG A 127 11.63 6.84 27.73
CA ARG A 127 11.29 5.67 28.57
C ARG A 127 10.75 4.49 27.76
N LEU A 128 9.94 4.73 26.73
CA LEU A 128 9.42 3.66 25.87
C LEU A 128 10.54 2.96 25.09
N PHE A 129 11.50 3.72 24.55
CA PHE A 129 12.65 3.18 23.84
C PHE A 129 13.64 2.45 24.77
N GLU A 130 13.89 2.99 25.96
CA GLU A 130 14.67 2.32 27.00
C GLU A 130 14.01 1.00 27.41
N ALA A 131 12.69 1.00 27.64
CA ALA A 131 11.94 -0.21 27.95
C ALA A 131 12.03 -1.23 26.79
N TYR A 132 11.85 -0.79 25.55
CA TYR A 132 12.02 -1.61 24.35
C TYR A 132 13.40 -2.28 24.32
N ALA A 133 14.48 -1.51 24.45
CA ALA A 133 15.84 -2.04 24.44
C ALA A 133 16.09 -3.04 25.58
N ASN A 134 15.65 -2.69 26.79
CA ASN A 134 15.85 -3.49 28.00
C ASN A 134 15.03 -4.80 28.00
N CYS A 135 13.89 -4.84 27.31
CA CYS A 135 13.02 -6.02 27.23
C CYS A 135 13.50 -7.09 26.23
N ILE A 136 14.25 -6.72 25.19
CA ILE A 136 14.72 -7.66 24.15
C ILE A 136 15.49 -8.84 24.76
N SER A 137 16.49 -8.57 25.59
CA SER A 137 17.34 -9.62 26.17
C SER A 137 16.57 -10.59 27.10
N PRO A 138 15.77 -10.10 28.07
CA PRO A 138 14.89 -10.96 28.87
C PRO A 138 13.93 -11.83 28.05
N VAL A 139 13.24 -11.23 27.06
CA VAL A 139 12.29 -11.97 26.21
C VAL A 139 13.02 -13.05 25.41
N LYS A 140 14.18 -12.74 24.85
CA LYS A 140 15.01 -13.71 24.14
C LYS A 140 15.42 -14.89 25.04
N ARG A 141 15.84 -14.63 26.29
CA ARG A 141 16.15 -15.69 27.27
C ARG A 141 14.94 -16.58 27.56
N TRP A 142 13.76 -15.99 27.70
CA TRP A 142 12.51 -16.73 27.90
C TRP A 142 12.15 -17.59 26.66
N LEU A 143 12.35 -17.06 25.45
CA LEU A 143 12.12 -17.81 24.21
C LEU A 143 13.03 -19.03 24.08
N THR A 144 14.27 -18.98 24.58
CA THR A 144 15.16 -20.16 24.61
C THR A 144 14.56 -21.34 25.36
N GLY A 145 13.73 -21.09 26.38
CA GLY A 145 13.02 -22.13 27.13
C GLY A 145 11.70 -22.57 26.49
N SER A 146 11.10 -21.74 25.63
CA SER A 146 9.76 -21.96 25.07
C SER A 146 9.76 -22.45 23.62
N LEU A 147 10.83 -22.15 22.87
CA LEU A 147 11.01 -22.54 21.47
C LEU A 147 12.24 -23.44 21.37
N PRO A 148 12.11 -24.77 21.54
CA PRO A 148 13.24 -25.66 21.46
C PRO A 148 13.89 -25.62 20.07
N ARG A 149 15.13 -26.12 20.01
CA ARG A 149 15.84 -26.30 18.74
C ARG A 149 15.16 -27.36 17.90
N HIS A 150 15.15 -27.16 16.60
CA HIS A 150 14.77 -28.22 15.67
C HIS A 150 15.91 -29.24 15.55
N GLU A 151 15.58 -30.47 15.16
CA GLU A 151 16.58 -31.50 14.89
C GLU A 151 17.54 -31.03 13.77
N GLY A 152 18.84 -31.10 14.03
CA GLY A 152 19.88 -30.63 13.10
C GLY A 152 20.06 -29.11 13.01
N GLU A 153 19.36 -28.31 13.82
CA GLU A 153 19.49 -26.85 13.81
C GLU A 153 20.82 -26.39 14.43
N THR A 154 21.60 -25.62 13.69
CA THR A 154 22.86 -25.04 14.18
C THR A 154 22.60 -23.90 15.18
N ASP A 155 23.59 -23.59 16.03
CA ASP A 155 23.52 -22.45 16.95
C ASP A 155 23.16 -21.14 16.24
N ALA A 156 23.77 -20.91 15.07
CA ALA A 156 23.54 -19.71 14.27
C ALA A 156 22.12 -19.68 13.67
N ALA A 157 21.59 -20.82 13.23
CA ALA A 157 20.22 -20.91 12.72
C ALA A 157 19.20 -20.67 13.84
N TYR A 158 19.44 -21.27 15.01
CA TYR A 158 18.63 -21.07 16.20
C TYR A 158 18.60 -19.61 16.63
N GLU A 159 19.77 -18.96 16.66
CA GLU A 159 19.91 -17.55 16.98
C GLU A 159 19.19 -16.63 15.98
N ARG A 160 19.31 -16.89 14.67
CA ARG A 160 18.60 -16.16 13.62
C ARG A 160 17.08 -16.30 13.69
N ARG A 161 16.58 -17.36 14.33
CA ARG A 161 15.15 -17.55 14.59
C ARG A 161 14.70 -16.84 15.87
N LEU A 162 15.48 -16.92 16.93
CA LEU A 162 15.16 -16.33 18.23
C LEU A 162 15.24 -14.80 18.23
N ALA A 163 16.26 -14.21 17.62
CA ALA A 163 16.46 -12.76 17.68
C ALA A 163 15.29 -11.96 17.07
N PRO A 164 14.81 -12.25 15.84
CA PRO A 164 13.63 -11.59 15.30
C PRO A 164 12.35 -11.88 16.08
N ALA A 165 12.20 -13.09 16.65
CA ALA A 165 11.03 -13.41 17.47
C ALA A 165 10.97 -12.58 18.77
N ALA A 166 12.12 -12.35 19.41
CA ALA A 166 12.19 -11.48 20.58
C ALA A 166 11.84 -10.02 20.21
N VAL A 167 12.39 -9.51 19.11
CA VAL A 167 12.10 -8.16 18.62
C VAL A 167 10.63 -8.01 18.24
N ASP A 168 10.04 -9.01 17.56
CA ASP A 168 8.63 -9.03 17.17
C ASP A 168 7.66 -8.99 18.36
N ILE A 169 8.02 -9.60 19.49
CA ILE A 169 7.25 -9.52 20.74
C ILE A 169 7.40 -8.16 21.41
N VAL A 170 8.61 -7.58 21.40
CA VAL A 170 8.90 -6.35 22.15
C VAL A 170 8.51 -5.09 21.39
N ARG A 171 8.34 -5.16 20.06
CA ARG A 171 8.00 -4.00 19.19
C ARG A 171 6.73 -3.25 19.59
N PHE A 172 5.84 -3.84 20.39
CA PHE A 172 4.62 -3.21 20.89
C PHE A 172 4.89 -2.08 21.88
N LEU A 173 6.13 -1.94 22.37
CA LEU A 173 6.57 -0.80 23.17
C LEU A 173 6.98 0.42 22.30
N LEU A 174 7.17 0.24 20.99
CA LEU A 174 7.53 1.33 20.09
C LEU A 174 6.32 2.26 19.89
N PRO A 175 6.45 3.58 20.17
CA PRO A 175 5.37 4.53 19.92
C PRO A 175 5.13 4.73 18.42
N ALA A 176 3.95 5.27 18.07
CA ALA A 176 3.64 5.65 16.69
C ALA A 176 4.61 6.71 16.11
N SER A 177 5.31 7.44 16.99
CA SER A 177 6.34 8.39 16.62
C SER A 177 7.69 7.76 16.27
N SER A 178 7.89 6.46 16.45
CA SER A 178 9.14 5.79 16.05
C SER A 178 9.48 6.07 14.59
N LEU A 179 10.73 6.42 14.32
CA LEU A 179 11.22 6.80 13.00
C LEU A 179 11.55 5.57 12.17
N ALA A 180 11.03 5.51 10.95
CA ALA A 180 11.27 4.43 10.02
C ALA A 180 11.65 4.98 8.64
N ASN A 181 12.12 4.07 7.79
CA ASN A 181 12.42 4.36 6.40
C ASN A 181 11.44 3.57 5.52
N VAL A 182 10.96 4.19 4.46
CA VAL A 182 10.11 3.53 3.46
C VAL A 182 10.59 3.87 2.05
N GLY A 183 10.80 2.84 1.24
CA GLY A 183 10.96 2.98 -0.21
C GLY A 183 9.59 2.91 -0.87
N MET A 184 9.33 3.80 -1.82
CA MET A 184 8.09 3.86 -2.60
C MET A 184 8.41 3.83 -4.10
N THR A 185 7.70 2.99 -4.85
CA THR A 185 7.68 3.06 -6.31
C THR A 185 6.26 3.38 -6.77
N VAL A 186 6.11 4.43 -7.57
CA VAL A 186 4.78 4.97 -7.92
C VAL A 186 4.82 5.64 -9.29
N ASN A 187 3.72 5.61 -10.03
CA ASN A 187 3.59 6.37 -11.27
C ASN A 187 3.15 7.82 -11.02
N ALA A 188 3.39 8.72 -11.96
CA ALA A 188 3.13 10.16 -11.77
C ALA A 188 1.66 10.47 -11.49
N ARG A 189 0.71 9.71 -12.07
CA ARG A 189 -0.74 9.87 -11.80
C ARG A 189 -1.08 9.56 -10.34
N ALA A 190 -0.59 8.44 -9.84
CA ALA A 190 -0.80 8.04 -8.45
C ALA A 190 -0.03 8.93 -7.48
N LEU A 191 1.16 9.42 -7.87
CA LEU A 191 1.98 10.34 -7.09
C LEU A 191 1.32 11.71 -6.94
N GLU A 192 0.71 12.27 -8.00
CA GLU A 192 -0.04 13.53 -7.92
C GLU A 192 -1.12 13.45 -6.84
N TYR A 193 -1.90 12.36 -6.84
CA TYR A 193 -2.93 12.13 -5.83
C TYR A 193 -2.35 11.89 -4.43
N ALA A 194 -1.25 11.16 -4.32
CA ALA A 194 -0.56 10.95 -3.05
C ALA A 194 -0.07 12.27 -2.44
N ILE A 195 0.52 13.16 -3.25
CA ILE A 195 0.95 14.50 -2.83
C ILE A 195 -0.26 15.33 -2.36
N CYS A 196 -1.35 15.33 -3.13
CA CYS A 196 -2.59 16.01 -2.75
C CYS A 196 -3.10 15.54 -1.38
N LYS A 197 -3.15 14.22 -1.14
CA LYS A 197 -3.51 13.64 0.16
C LYS A 197 -2.58 14.10 1.29
N LEU A 198 -1.27 14.05 1.09
CA LEU A 198 -0.28 14.44 2.09
C LEU A 198 -0.41 15.93 2.46
N LEU A 199 -0.53 16.81 1.47
CA LEU A 199 -0.72 18.26 1.64
C LEU A 199 -2.05 18.60 2.32
N SER A 200 -3.03 17.71 2.24
CA SER A 200 -4.36 17.86 2.85
C SER A 200 -4.48 17.17 4.21
N SER A 201 -3.39 16.65 4.78
CA SER A 201 -3.40 16.00 6.09
C SER A 201 -3.57 17.00 7.24
N PRO A 202 -4.27 16.64 8.33
CA PRO A 202 -4.29 17.46 9.55
C PRO A 202 -2.93 17.46 10.27
N LEU A 203 -2.04 16.49 10.03
CA LEU A 203 -0.74 16.37 10.69
C LEU A 203 0.32 17.24 10.00
N ALA A 204 1.05 18.04 10.80
CA ALA A 204 2.09 18.94 10.28
C ALA A 204 3.23 18.19 9.58
N GLU A 205 3.73 17.10 10.19
CA GLU A 205 4.77 16.24 9.60
C GLU A 205 4.38 15.74 8.21
N VAL A 206 3.14 15.27 8.06
CA VAL A 206 2.63 14.70 6.81
C VAL A 206 2.54 15.75 5.71
N ARG A 207 2.12 16.97 6.04
CA ARG A 207 2.13 18.10 5.09
C ARG A 207 3.55 18.47 4.67
N ALA A 208 4.48 18.57 5.61
CA ALA A 208 5.90 18.85 5.32
C ALA A 208 6.52 17.78 4.41
N ILE A 209 6.18 16.50 4.64
CA ILE A 209 6.57 15.40 3.74
C ILE A 209 5.96 15.61 2.35
N GLY A 210 4.68 15.96 2.25
CA GLY A 210 4.00 16.26 0.98
C GLY A 210 4.67 17.39 0.19
N GLU A 211 5.05 18.48 0.87
CA GLU A 211 5.78 19.61 0.25
C GLU A 211 7.14 19.18 -0.27
N ARG A 212 7.91 18.43 0.54
CA ARG A 212 9.21 17.92 0.13
C ARG A 212 9.07 16.93 -1.02
N LEU A 213 8.06 16.07 -0.99
CA LEU A 213 7.77 15.06 -2.01
C LEU A 213 7.45 15.72 -3.36
N LEU A 214 6.64 16.77 -3.36
CA LEU A 214 6.35 17.57 -4.55
C LEU A 214 7.62 18.21 -5.11
N ALA A 215 8.46 18.80 -4.25
CA ALA A 215 9.68 19.44 -4.67
C ALA A 215 10.67 18.46 -5.33
N VAL A 216 10.86 17.26 -4.75
CA VAL A 216 11.77 16.25 -5.34
C VAL A 216 11.16 15.55 -6.55
N GLY A 217 9.86 15.27 -6.56
CA GLY A 217 9.19 14.62 -7.70
C GLY A 217 9.18 15.50 -8.96
N LYS A 218 9.15 16.83 -8.79
CA LYS A 218 9.24 17.81 -9.90
C LYS A 218 10.60 17.80 -10.60
N LEU A 219 11.64 17.22 -9.99
CA LEU A 219 12.93 17.05 -10.66
C LEU A 219 12.86 16.04 -11.81
N GLU A 220 11.98 15.03 -11.70
CA GLU A 220 11.83 13.95 -12.70
C GLU A 220 10.56 14.09 -13.56
N THR A 221 9.49 14.66 -12.99
CA THR A 221 8.18 14.82 -13.66
C THR A 221 7.61 16.24 -13.49
N PRO A 222 8.34 17.28 -13.94
CA PRO A 222 8.03 18.68 -13.67
C PRO A 222 6.65 19.12 -14.19
N THR A 223 6.15 18.49 -15.25
CA THR A 223 4.87 18.82 -15.88
C THR A 223 3.74 18.00 -15.29
N LEU A 224 3.94 16.69 -15.13
CA LEU A 224 2.88 15.75 -14.75
C LEU A 224 2.35 15.96 -13.33
N ILE A 225 3.21 16.33 -12.38
CA ILE A 225 2.78 16.61 -10.99
C ILE A 225 2.77 18.11 -10.68
N LYS A 226 2.81 18.97 -11.71
CA LYS A 226 2.98 20.42 -11.57
C LYS A 226 1.93 21.05 -10.64
N TYR A 227 0.68 20.63 -10.82
CA TYR A 227 -0.51 21.18 -10.19
C TYR A 227 -0.98 20.37 -8.97
N ALA A 228 -0.19 19.37 -8.54
CA ALA A 228 -0.44 18.69 -7.27
C ALA A 228 -0.44 19.73 -6.14
N ALA A 229 -1.57 19.86 -5.46
CA ALA A 229 -1.81 20.86 -4.43
C ALA A 229 -2.72 20.28 -3.34
N ARG A 230 -2.79 20.99 -2.22
CA ARG A 230 -3.77 20.73 -1.17
C ARG A 230 -5.19 20.79 -1.76
N ASP A 231 -6.03 19.84 -1.34
CA ASP A 231 -7.44 19.77 -1.68
C ASP A 231 -8.29 20.12 -0.45
N ASP A 232 -8.82 21.34 -0.44
CA ASP A 232 -9.70 21.83 0.63
C ASP A 232 -11.00 21.03 0.75
N TYR A 233 -11.41 20.30 -0.29
CA TYR A 233 -12.56 19.41 -0.21
C TYR A 233 -12.33 18.30 0.82
N LEU A 234 -11.15 17.68 0.85
CA LEU A 234 -10.84 16.59 1.77
C LEU A 234 -10.95 17.04 3.23
N LEU A 235 -10.36 18.19 3.56
CA LEU A 235 -10.42 18.78 4.90
C LEU A 235 -11.84 19.18 5.28
N THR A 236 -12.57 19.78 4.34
CA THR A 236 -13.97 20.19 4.56
C THR A 236 -14.87 18.98 4.81
N VAL A 237 -14.65 17.87 4.12
CA VAL A 237 -15.41 16.63 4.30
C VAL A 237 -15.06 16.00 5.65
N GLU A 238 -13.78 15.91 6.01
CA GLU A 238 -13.34 15.41 7.32
C GLU A 238 -14.00 16.18 8.46
N GLU A 239 -13.98 17.51 8.43
CA GLU A 239 -14.61 18.35 9.44
C GLU A 239 -16.13 18.13 9.52
N LYS A 240 -16.81 18.15 8.37
CA LYS A 240 -18.27 17.97 8.30
C LYS A 240 -18.70 16.59 8.76
N MET A 241 -17.99 15.54 8.35
CA MET A 241 -18.32 14.17 8.70
C MET A 241 -17.94 13.86 10.15
N GLY A 242 -16.82 14.38 10.66
CA GLY A 242 -16.43 14.29 12.06
C GLY A 242 -17.48 14.90 12.99
N LYS A 243 -17.98 16.11 12.67
CA LYS A 243 -19.09 16.75 13.41
C LYS A 243 -20.37 15.92 13.40
N ARG A 244 -20.71 15.30 12.26
CA ARG A 244 -21.88 14.41 12.17
C ARG A 244 -21.70 13.14 12.99
N ALA A 245 -20.48 12.58 13.01
CA ALA A 245 -20.16 11.35 13.73
C ALA A 245 -20.21 11.53 15.26
N GLN A 246 -19.88 12.72 15.80
CA GLN A 246 -19.96 13.01 17.24
C GLN A 246 -21.38 12.83 17.84
N GLY A 247 -22.43 12.93 17.02
CA GLY A 247 -23.82 12.72 17.45
C GLY A 247 -24.24 11.24 17.51
N LEU A 248 -23.38 10.31 17.10
CA LEU A 248 -23.68 8.89 17.13
C LEU A 248 -23.36 8.32 18.51
N SER A 249 -24.32 7.63 19.13
CA SER A 249 -24.07 6.87 20.34
C SER A 249 -23.11 5.71 20.05
N HIS A 250 -22.02 5.61 20.80
CA HIS A 250 -21.20 4.40 20.79
C HIS A 250 -22.08 3.20 21.18
N ALA A 251 -22.17 2.20 20.31
CA ALA A 251 -22.90 0.97 20.59
C ALA A 251 -22.40 0.38 21.91
N ASP A 252 -23.35 0.03 22.80
CA ASP A 252 -23.17 -0.56 24.14
C ASP A 252 -21.76 -1.08 24.39
N GLY A 253 -20.97 -0.36 25.22
CA GLY A 253 -19.62 -0.57 25.81
C GLY A 253 -18.90 -1.95 25.77
N LYS A 254 -19.21 -2.82 24.83
CA LYS A 254 -18.60 -4.10 24.52
C LYS A 254 -17.61 -3.81 23.41
N ASN A 255 -16.36 -3.64 23.83
CA ASN A 255 -15.25 -3.48 22.91
C ASN A 255 -15.05 -4.81 22.16
N HIS A 256 -15.76 -4.99 21.06
CA HIS A 256 -15.61 -6.17 20.21
C HIS A 256 -14.29 -6.04 19.44
N ALA A 257 -13.31 -6.87 19.75
CA ALA A 257 -12.02 -6.87 19.05
C ALA A 257 -12.16 -7.22 17.56
N PHE A 258 -13.22 -7.94 17.18
CA PHE A 258 -13.54 -8.31 15.80
C PHE A 258 -15.05 -8.52 15.63
N ARG A 259 -15.60 -8.09 14.49
CA ARG A 259 -16.99 -8.36 14.09
C ARG A 259 -17.12 -8.44 12.58
N LEU A 260 -17.67 -9.55 12.08
CA LEU A 260 -18.12 -9.68 10.70
C LEU A 260 -19.42 -8.89 10.51
N LEU A 261 -19.42 -7.95 9.57
CA LEU A 261 -20.53 -7.03 9.29
C LEU A 261 -21.36 -7.50 8.10
N TYR A 262 -20.67 -7.93 7.04
CA TYR A 262 -21.29 -8.36 5.79
C TYR A 262 -20.47 -9.47 5.15
N TRP A 263 -21.14 -10.35 4.41
CA TRP A 263 -20.53 -11.27 3.47
C TRP A 263 -21.54 -11.64 2.38
N ASP A 264 -21.05 -11.92 1.17
CA ASP A 264 -21.90 -12.38 0.06
C ASP A 264 -22.42 -13.79 0.34
N GLN A 265 -23.72 -13.90 0.65
CA GLN A 265 -24.36 -15.18 1.00
C GLN A 265 -24.26 -16.25 -0.12
N ASP A 266 -24.25 -15.79 -1.36
CA ASP A 266 -24.08 -16.58 -2.59
C ASP A 266 -22.65 -16.47 -3.16
N GLY A 267 -21.68 -16.02 -2.35
CA GLY A 267 -20.32 -15.75 -2.80
C GLY A 267 -19.63 -16.99 -3.38
N GLN A 268 -19.83 -18.16 -2.77
CA GLN A 268 -19.31 -19.43 -3.30
C GLN A 268 -19.89 -19.71 -4.68
N GLU A 269 -21.21 -19.59 -4.84
CA GLU A 269 -21.90 -19.81 -6.10
C GLU A 269 -21.44 -18.84 -7.18
N ARG A 270 -21.24 -17.56 -6.85
CA ARG A 270 -20.73 -16.55 -7.78
C ARG A 270 -19.31 -16.84 -8.24
N ILE A 271 -18.43 -17.26 -7.33
CA ILE A 271 -17.05 -17.66 -7.69
C ILE A 271 -17.09 -18.84 -8.67
N LEU A 272 -17.81 -19.91 -8.32
CA LEU A 272 -17.90 -21.11 -9.16
C LEU A 272 -18.55 -20.79 -10.52
N ALA A 273 -19.59 -19.96 -10.54
CA ALA A 273 -20.25 -19.52 -11.76
C ALA A 273 -19.32 -18.68 -12.65
N ALA A 274 -18.51 -17.78 -12.06
CA ALA A 274 -17.52 -17.01 -12.79
C ALA A 274 -16.45 -17.89 -13.44
N VAL A 275 -16.03 -18.97 -12.75
CA VAL A 275 -15.08 -19.96 -13.30
C VAL A 275 -15.72 -20.74 -14.45
N VAL A 276 -16.95 -21.23 -14.27
CA VAL A 276 -17.71 -21.92 -15.34
C VAL A 276 -17.94 -21.01 -16.53
N PHE A 277 -18.28 -19.74 -16.31
CA PHE A 277 -18.45 -18.74 -17.36
C PHE A 277 -17.14 -18.50 -18.14
N ARG A 278 -16.01 -18.38 -17.46
CA ARG A 278 -14.71 -18.11 -18.10
C ARG A 278 -14.21 -19.27 -18.97
N PHE A 279 -14.40 -20.50 -18.51
CA PHE A 279 -13.85 -21.70 -19.16
C PHE A 279 -14.90 -22.52 -19.93
N GLY A 280 -16.17 -22.16 -19.83
CA GLY A 280 -17.25 -22.74 -20.60
C GLY A 280 -17.30 -22.21 -22.04
N ASP A 281 -17.72 -23.05 -22.97
CA ASP A 281 -17.94 -22.64 -24.36
C ASP A 281 -19.35 -22.07 -24.54
N ARG A 282 -19.44 -20.79 -24.92
CA ARG A 282 -20.70 -20.07 -25.22
C ARG A 282 -21.76 -20.08 -24.10
N VAL A 283 -21.33 -20.15 -22.84
CA VAL A 283 -22.21 -20.02 -21.68
C VAL A 283 -22.21 -18.56 -21.23
N ASP A 284 -23.39 -17.95 -21.05
CA ASP A 284 -23.50 -16.64 -20.40
C ASP A 284 -23.46 -16.79 -18.87
N PHE A 285 -23.17 -15.69 -18.16
CA PHE A 285 -22.98 -15.74 -16.71
C PHE A 285 -24.23 -16.22 -15.96
N GLN A 286 -25.43 -15.82 -16.41
CA GLN A 286 -26.68 -16.21 -15.75
C GLN A 286 -26.90 -17.71 -15.87
N SER A 287 -26.68 -18.28 -17.06
CA SER A 287 -26.73 -19.73 -17.29
C SER A 287 -25.70 -20.49 -16.44
N ALA A 288 -24.47 -19.98 -16.32
CA ALA A 288 -23.45 -20.57 -15.45
C ALA A 288 -23.85 -20.54 -13.96
N TYR A 289 -24.46 -19.44 -13.52
CA TYR A 289 -24.94 -19.27 -12.15
C TYR A 289 -26.10 -20.22 -11.84
N GLU A 290 -27.08 -20.34 -12.72
CA GLU A 290 -28.19 -21.29 -12.59
C GLU A 290 -27.73 -22.74 -12.57
N TYR A 291 -26.73 -23.08 -13.41
CA TYR A 291 -26.08 -24.39 -13.37
C TYR A 291 -25.48 -24.67 -11.99
N VAL A 292 -24.69 -23.74 -11.44
CA VAL A 292 -24.06 -23.90 -10.12
C VAL A 292 -25.09 -23.96 -9.00
N LEU A 293 -26.19 -23.19 -9.08
CA LEU A 293 -27.30 -23.28 -8.13
C LEU A 293 -27.98 -24.64 -8.14
N GLY A 294 -28.04 -25.30 -9.30
CA GLY A 294 -28.58 -26.64 -9.45
C GLY A 294 -27.69 -27.77 -8.90
N LEU A 295 -26.42 -27.49 -8.62
CA LEU A 295 -25.49 -28.47 -8.04
C LEU A 295 -25.78 -28.72 -6.55
N THR A 296 -25.61 -29.97 -6.14
CA THR A 296 -25.58 -30.38 -4.73
C THR A 296 -24.35 -29.82 -4.02
N LEU A 297 -24.36 -29.84 -2.68
CA LEU A 297 -23.21 -29.38 -1.89
C LEU A 297 -21.94 -30.17 -2.22
N ASP A 298 -22.05 -31.49 -2.36
CA ASP A 298 -20.91 -32.37 -2.68
C ASP A 298 -20.32 -32.05 -4.05
N GLU A 299 -21.16 -31.79 -5.07
CA GLU A 299 -20.71 -31.38 -6.40
C GLU A 299 -20.02 -30.02 -6.37
N LYS A 300 -20.56 -29.04 -5.63
CA LYS A 300 -19.90 -27.74 -5.42
C LYS A 300 -18.55 -27.89 -4.72
N THR A 301 -18.46 -28.75 -3.70
CA THR A 301 -17.21 -29.05 -3.00
C THR A 301 -16.19 -29.73 -3.91
N SER A 302 -16.62 -30.67 -4.76
CA SER A 302 -15.76 -31.30 -5.76
C SER A 302 -15.20 -30.26 -6.74
N LEU A 303 -16.06 -29.40 -7.28
CA LEU A 303 -15.65 -28.34 -8.21
C LEU A 303 -14.66 -27.36 -7.56
N ALA A 304 -14.93 -26.94 -6.32
CA ALA A 304 -14.01 -26.08 -5.56
C ALA A 304 -12.66 -26.77 -5.29
N THR A 305 -12.68 -28.07 -5.02
CA THR A 305 -11.47 -28.88 -4.80
C THR A 305 -10.67 -29.04 -6.08
N GLU A 306 -11.31 -29.27 -7.23
CA GLU A 306 -10.65 -29.32 -8.54
C GLU A 306 -10.02 -27.98 -8.89
N LEU A 307 -10.70 -26.87 -8.59
CA LEU A 307 -10.21 -25.52 -8.83
C LEU A 307 -8.97 -25.17 -7.99
N MET A 308 -8.93 -25.59 -6.73
CA MET A 308 -7.94 -25.11 -5.76
C MET A 308 -6.93 -26.16 -5.29
N GLY A 309 -7.24 -27.44 -5.43
CA GLY A 309 -6.47 -28.55 -4.85
C GLY A 309 -5.08 -28.73 -5.47
N GLY A 310 -4.88 -28.25 -6.70
CA GLY A 310 -3.59 -28.28 -7.39
C GLY A 310 -2.66 -27.09 -7.10
N ARG A 311 -3.10 -26.09 -6.31
CA ARG A 311 -2.29 -24.89 -6.08
C ARG A 311 -1.03 -25.19 -5.27
N GLY A 312 0.10 -24.76 -5.80
CA GLY A 312 1.34 -24.63 -5.06
C GLY A 312 1.36 -23.41 -4.14
N ARG A 313 2.41 -23.32 -3.32
CA ARG A 313 2.60 -22.25 -2.33
C ARG A 313 2.60 -20.83 -2.92
N PHE A 314 3.02 -20.69 -4.17
CA PHE A 314 3.19 -19.40 -4.86
C PHE A 314 2.14 -19.13 -5.94
N ASP A 315 1.23 -20.07 -6.18
CA ASP A 315 0.16 -19.88 -7.15
C ASP A 315 -0.88 -18.95 -6.56
N GLN A 316 -1.23 -17.90 -7.31
CA GLN A 316 -2.32 -17.02 -6.95
C GLN A 316 -3.66 -17.67 -7.30
N PRO A 317 -4.70 -17.52 -6.46
CA PRO A 317 -6.04 -17.91 -6.87
C PRO A 317 -6.46 -17.14 -8.13
N LEU A 318 -7.40 -17.70 -8.88
CA LEU A 318 -7.91 -17.01 -10.06
C LEU A 318 -8.64 -15.71 -9.66
N ARG A 319 -8.74 -14.77 -10.61
CA ARG A 319 -9.39 -13.47 -10.39
C ARG A 319 -10.87 -13.62 -10.03
N GLU A 320 -11.50 -14.72 -10.42
CA GLU A 320 -12.90 -15.04 -10.15
C GLU A 320 -13.21 -15.11 -8.64
N PHE A 321 -12.20 -15.30 -7.78
CA PHE A 321 -12.36 -15.18 -6.33
C PHE A 321 -12.70 -13.76 -5.85
N GLU A 322 -12.53 -12.73 -6.69
CA GLU A 322 -12.95 -11.35 -6.41
C GLU A 322 -14.49 -11.16 -6.47
N TYR A 323 -15.25 -12.16 -6.91
CA TYR A 323 -16.73 -12.13 -6.96
C TYR A 323 -17.41 -12.31 -5.60
N ALA A 324 -16.64 -12.65 -4.56
CA ALA A 324 -17.14 -12.73 -3.19
C ALA A 324 -16.36 -11.78 -2.28
N GLN A 325 -17.09 -11.09 -1.42
CA GLN A 325 -16.56 -10.10 -0.50
C GLN A 325 -17.03 -10.37 0.93
N MET A 326 -16.21 -9.91 1.88
CA MET A 326 -16.52 -9.88 3.30
C MET A 326 -16.14 -8.52 3.85
N GLU A 327 -16.98 -7.98 4.72
CA GLU A 327 -16.72 -6.74 5.45
C GLU A 327 -16.70 -7.05 6.94
N PHE A 328 -15.67 -6.58 7.63
CA PHE A 328 -15.54 -6.74 9.06
C PHE A 328 -14.89 -5.51 9.67
N GLU A 329 -15.19 -5.26 10.94
CA GLU A 329 -14.48 -4.31 11.79
C GLU A 329 -13.58 -5.06 12.76
N ALA A 330 -12.42 -4.49 13.06
CA ALA A 330 -11.47 -5.06 13.98
C ALA A 330 -10.71 -3.95 14.72
N VAL A 331 -10.52 -4.14 16.02
CA VAL A 331 -9.62 -3.31 16.83
C VAL A 331 -8.32 -4.08 17.00
N MET A 332 -7.21 -3.48 16.57
CA MET A 332 -5.90 -4.10 16.63
C MET A 332 -4.85 -3.06 17.00
N ASP A 333 -3.74 -3.50 17.58
CA ASP A 333 -2.59 -2.64 17.80
C ASP A 333 -1.92 -2.27 16.46
N GLN A 334 -1.10 -1.22 16.48
CA GLN A 334 -0.43 -0.71 15.29
C GLN A 334 0.54 -1.73 14.65
N GLY A 335 1.16 -2.60 15.44
CA GLY A 335 2.06 -3.65 14.94
C GLY A 335 1.31 -4.72 14.16
N ALA A 336 0.16 -5.17 14.66
CA ALA A 336 -0.73 -6.09 13.96
C ALA A 336 -1.35 -5.45 12.71
N TYR A 337 -1.81 -4.19 12.80
CA TYR A 337 -2.36 -3.46 11.65
C TYR A 337 -1.38 -3.39 10.49
N PHE A 338 -0.11 -3.11 10.81
CA PHE A 338 0.96 -3.09 9.83
C PHE A 338 1.14 -4.41 9.08
N GLU A 339 1.11 -5.55 9.79
CA GLU A 339 1.16 -6.86 9.12
C GLU A 339 -0.11 -7.15 8.33
N PHE A 340 -1.26 -6.70 8.83
CA PHE A 340 -2.55 -6.92 8.19
C PHE A 340 -2.66 -6.18 6.85
N LYS A 341 -2.25 -4.91 6.76
CA LYS A 341 -2.39 -4.10 5.54
C LYS A 341 -1.44 -4.46 4.40
N ARG A 342 -0.34 -5.17 4.68
CA ARG A 342 0.72 -5.48 3.71
C ARG A 342 0.26 -6.40 2.59
N HIS A 343 0.60 -6.03 1.34
CA HIS A 343 0.48 -6.85 0.13
C HIS A 343 -0.91 -7.42 -0.14
N ARG A 344 -1.97 -6.70 0.21
CA ARG A 344 -3.36 -7.13 0.02
C ARG A 344 -4.16 -6.09 -0.72
N MET A 345 -4.83 -6.50 -1.78
CA MET A 345 -5.85 -5.70 -2.45
C MET A 345 -7.12 -5.73 -1.59
N MET A 346 -7.26 -4.76 -0.69
CA MET A 346 -8.47 -4.58 0.11
C MET A 346 -8.82 -3.10 0.25
N THR A 347 -10.09 -2.85 0.48
CA THR A 347 -10.57 -1.52 0.88
C THR A 347 -10.54 -1.43 2.40
N GLN A 348 -9.86 -0.42 2.92
CA GLN A 348 -9.70 -0.17 4.34
C GLN A 348 -10.22 1.23 4.67
N THR A 349 -10.88 1.34 5.81
CA THR A 349 -11.24 2.61 6.46
C THR A 349 -10.74 2.52 7.89
N VAL A 350 -9.83 3.41 8.28
CA VAL A 350 -9.17 3.40 9.59
C VAL A 350 -9.66 4.59 10.39
N GLN A 351 -9.81 4.42 11.70
CA GLN A 351 -10.13 5.48 12.65
C GLN A 351 -8.91 5.89 13.46
#